data_AF-A0AA88JET5-F1
#
_entry.id   AF-A0AA88JET5-F1
#
_cell.length_a   1.000
_cell.length_b   1.000
_cell.length_c   1.000
_cell.angle_alpha   90.00
_cell.angle_beta   90.00
_cell.angle_gamma   90.00
#
_symmetry.space_group_name_H-M   'P 1'
#
loop_
_entity.id
_entity.type
_entity.pdbx_description
1 polymer ?
#
loop_
_entity_poly.entity_id
_entity_poly.type
_entity_poly.pdbx_seq_one_letter_code
_entity_poly.pdbx_strand_id
1 'polypeptide(L)'
;MRRNVANMSWQDFVDEFSTMYYNREILAAQQDEFTSFKQGSMSVTEAVKKFEQLARLCPELVPNEKEKVRRMMKMFRTDISKQVSAGSSPPTLVADCISRAMRAEYWINQDKEARVQIFKAKKEEKAIEKQLQPRQNQEMNLKGQTSNSNQYSKQFGRNKRKGNVTGPVACGASQD
;
A
#
# COMPACT_ATOMS: atom_id res chain seq x y z
N MET A 1 -20.50 17.06 43.88
CA MET A 1 -20.90 18.46 44.18
C MET A 1 -21.52 19.05 42.93
N ARG A 2 -22.79 19.47 42.95
CA ARG A 2 -23.41 20.16 41.81
C ARG A 2 -22.94 21.62 41.81
N ARG A 3 -22.43 22.13 40.68
CA ARG A 3 -22.06 23.55 40.56
C ARG A 3 -23.32 24.42 40.67
N ASN A 4 -23.17 25.61 41.26
CA ASN A 4 -24.27 26.56 41.40
C ASN A 4 -24.58 27.21 40.05
N VAL A 5 -25.77 26.92 39.51
CA VAL A 5 -26.24 27.40 38.20
C VAL A 5 -26.37 28.93 38.15
N ALA A 6 -26.60 29.59 39.29
CA ALA A 6 -26.78 31.04 39.35
C ALA A 6 -25.49 31.85 39.06
N ASN A 7 -24.32 31.23 39.22
CA ASN A 7 -23.01 31.85 38.96
C ASN A 7 -22.26 31.17 37.80
N MET A 8 -22.95 30.33 37.02
CA MET A 8 -22.33 29.56 35.94
C MET A 8 -22.09 30.46 34.74
N SER A 9 -20.84 30.56 34.29
CA SER A 9 -20.54 31.22 33.02
C SER A 9 -20.99 30.33 31.85
N TRP A 10 -21.16 30.91 30.67
CA TRP A 10 -21.45 30.14 29.46
C TRP A 10 -20.37 29.07 29.18
N GLN A 11 -19.09 29.37 29.48
CA GLN A 11 -18.00 28.42 29.33
C GLN A 11 -18.15 27.23 30.28
N ASP A 12 -18.51 27.47 31.54
CA ASP A 12 -18.75 26.40 32.52
C ASP A 12 -19.91 25.49 32.10
N PHE A 13 -20.97 26.06 31.54
CA PHE A 13 -22.09 25.30 31.00
C PHE A 13 -21.65 24.42 29.82
N VAL A 14 -20.90 24.99 28.86
CA VAL A 14 -20.37 24.25 27.71
C VAL A 14 -19.45 23.12 28.15
N ASP A 15 -18.58 23.36 29.13
CA ASP A 15 -17.65 22.35 29.64
C ASP A 15 -18.38 21.22 30.39
N GLU A 16 -19.37 21.55 31.23
CA GLU A 16 -20.19 20.57 31.94
C GLU A 16 -21.06 19.76 30.95
N PHE A 17 -21.69 20.45 30.00
CA PHE A 17 -22.49 19.83 28.95
C PHE A 17 -21.64 18.92 28.07
N SER A 18 -20.45 19.37 27.67
CA SER A 18 -19.51 18.55 26.91
C SER A 18 -19.03 17.36 27.74
N THR A 19 -18.74 17.54 29.03
CA THR A 19 -18.33 16.42 29.87
C THR A 19 -19.44 15.37 30.04
N MET A 20 -20.71 15.79 30.09
CA MET A 20 -21.85 14.90 30.29
C MET A 20 -22.38 14.27 28.99
N TYR A 21 -22.25 14.95 27.84
CA TYR A 21 -22.84 14.53 26.57
C TYR A 21 -21.84 14.29 25.44
N TYR A 22 -20.66 14.92 25.48
CA TYR A 22 -19.52 14.55 24.63
C TYR A 22 -18.72 13.46 25.34
N ASN A 23 -19.09 12.21 25.11
CA ASN A 23 -18.33 11.07 25.61
C ASN A 23 -16.89 11.18 25.08
N ARG A 24 -15.91 11.37 25.98
CA ARG A 24 -14.48 11.45 25.64
C ARG A 24 -14.02 10.23 24.85
N GLU A 25 -14.64 9.07 25.06
CA GLU A 25 -14.38 7.85 24.30
C GLU A 25 -14.82 7.98 22.83
N ILE A 26 -15.94 8.66 22.56
CA ILE A 26 -16.42 8.90 21.19
C ILE A 26 -15.48 9.89 20.49
N LEU A 27 -15.03 10.94 21.18
CA LEU A 27 -14.04 11.88 20.63
C LEU A 27 -12.71 11.18 20.31
N ALA A 28 -12.20 10.36 21.23
CA ALA A 28 -11.00 9.57 21.00
C ALA A 28 -11.17 8.63 19.81
N ALA A 29 -12.31 7.93 19.72
CA ALA A 29 -12.62 7.05 18.59
C ALA A 29 -12.68 7.82 17.25
N GLN A 30 -13.27 9.02 17.22
CA GLN A 30 -13.29 9.88 16.03
C GLN A 30 -11.88 10.37 15.66
N GLN A 31 -11.05 10.70 16.65
CA GLN A 31 -9.67 11.11 16.46
C GLN A 31 -8.80 9.98 15.92
N ASP A 32 -9.04 8.75 16.40
CA ASP A 32 -8.40 7.53 15.93
C ASP A 32 -8.86 7.17 14.52
N GLU A 33 -10.16 7.29 14.22
CA GLU A 33 -10.68 7.12 12.85
C GLU A 33 -9.98 8.10 11.91
N PHE A 34 -9.89 9.38 12.30
CA PHE A 34 -9.28 10.38 11.44
C PHE A 34 -7.77 10.19 11.27
N THR A 35 -7.07 9.74 12.30
CA THR A 35 -5.62 9.48 12.25
C THR A 35 -5.29 8.23 11.44
N SER A 36 -6.14 7.20 11.56
CA SER A 36 -6.01 5.96 10.81
C SER A 36 -6.57 6.03 9.39
N PHE A 37 -7.30 7.10 9.04
CA PHE A 37 -7.99 7.22 7.77
C PHE A 37 -7.05 7.13 6.55
N LYS A 38 -7.38 6.20 5.65
CA LYS A 38 -6.72 5.98 4.35
C LYS A 38 -7.77 5.97 3.25
N GLN A 39 -7.37 6.46 2.08
CA GLN A 39 -8.20 6.46 0.86
C GLN A 39 -8.67 5.04 0.47
N GLY A 40 -7.83 4.02 0.64
CA GLY A 40 -8.22 2.63 0.34
C GLY A 40 -8.62 2.45 -1.13
N SER A 41 -9.83 1.94 -1.38
CA SER A 41 -10.42 1.77 -2.71
C SER A 41 -11.28 2.96 -3.17
N MET A 42 -11.45 3.99 -2.32
CA MET A 42 -12.24 5.17 -2.66
C MET A 42 -11.52 6.01 -3.71
N SER A 43 -12.29 6.70 -4.55
CA SER A 43 -11.74 7.75 -5.42
C SER A 43 -11.15 8.90 -4.59
N VAL A 44 -10.27 9.71 -5.20
CA VAL A 44 -9.72 10.89 -4.54
C VAL A 44 -10.84 11.81 -4.06
N THR A 45 -11.87 12.05 -4.88
CA THR A 45 -13.00 12.92 -4.51
C THR A 45 -13.76 12.41 -3.29
N GLU A 46 -14.08 11.12 -3.24
CA GLU A 46 -14.81 10.54 -2.10
C GLU A 46 -13.96 10.56 -0.83
N ALA A 47 -12.66 10.26 -0.96
CA ALA A 47 -11.73 10.29 0.17
C ALA A 47 -11.58 11.72 0.71
N VAL A 48 -11.48 12.73 -0.16
CA VAL A 48 -11.45 14.16 0.23
C VAL A 48 -12.73 14.54 0.97
N LYS A 49 -13.90 14.14 0.46
CA LYS A 49 -15.19 14.43 1.12
C LYS A 49 -15.26 13.82 2.53
N LYS A 50 -14.86 12.55 2.69
CA LYS A 50 -14.82 11.90 4.01
C LYS A 50 -13.79 12.56 4.93
N PHE A 51 -12.63 12.94 4.38
CA PHE A 51 -11.61 13.67 5.13
C PHE A 51 -12.14 15.01 5.67
N GLU A 52 -12.90 15.76 4.88
CA GLU A 52 -13.49 17.03 5.31
C GLU A 52 -14.55 16.86 6.41
N GLN A 53 -15.31 15.77 6.38
CA GLN A 53 -16.24 15.42 7.45
C GLN A 53 -15.48 15.15 8.76
N LEU A 54 -14.43 14.33 8.71
CA LEU A 54 -13.61 14.02 9.87
C LEU A 54 -12.83 15.25 10.39
N ALA A 55 -12.33 16.10 9.49
CA ALA A 55 -11.66 17.35 9.85
C ALA A 55 -12.59 18.34 10.57
N ARG A 56 -13.89 18.32 10.26
CA ARG A 56 -14.91 19.12 10.96
C ARG A 56 -15.17 18.61 12.37
N LEU A 57 -15.10 17.30 12.59
CA LEU A 57 -15.27 16.67 13.90
C LEU A 57 -14.03 16.82 14.77
N CYS A 58 -12.84 16.84 14.17
CA CYS A 58 -11.55 16.91 14.85
C CYS A 58 -10.72 18.12 14.39
N PRO A 59 -11.19 19.38 14.62
CA PRO A 59 -10.47 20.57 14.17
C PRO A 59 -9.07 20.69 14.81
N GLU A 60 -8.89 20.16 16.01
CA GLU A 60 -7.59 20.10 16.71
C GLU A 60 -6.52 19.34 15.94
N LEU A 61 -6.92 18.35 15.12
CA LEU A 61 -5.98 17.60 14.29
C LEU A 61 -5.57 18.37 13.03
N VAL A 62 -6.33 19.40 12.63
CA VAL A 62 -6.10 20.19 11.43
C VAL A 62 -6.12 21.70 11.73
N PRO A 63 -5.21 22.18 12.60
CA PRO A 63 -5.23 23.58 13.05
C PRO A 63 -4.89 24.58 11.94
N ASN A 64 -4.18 24.14 10.90
CA ASN A 64 -3.78 25.02 9.79
C ASN A 64 -3.77 24.27 8.45
N GLU A 65 -3.70 25.03 7.36
CA GLU A 65 -3.74 24.48 6.01
C GLU A 65 -2.56 23.54 5.72
N LYS A 66 -1.37 23.88 6.21
CA LYS A 66 -0.17 23.05 6.06
C LYS A 66 -0.36 21.66 6.67
N GLU A 67 -0.94 21.59 7.86
CA GLU A 67 -1.24 20.35 8.55
C GLU A 67 -2.36 19.58 7.84
N LYS A 68 -3.34 20.29 7.26
CA LYS A 68 -4.35 19.71 6.38
C LYS A 68 -3.71 18.98 5.21
N VAL A 69 -2.84 19.66 4.46
CA VAL A 69 -2.10 19.06 3.34
C VAL A 69 -1.24 17.89 3.80
N ARG A 70 -0.50 18.04 4.91
CA ARG A 70 0.32 16.96 5.47
C ARG A 70 -0.48 15.70 5.77
N ARG A 71 -1.71 15.85 6.28
CA ARG A 71 -2.60 14.71 6.54
C ARG A 71 -3.21 14.14 5.27
N MET A 72 -3.61 14.98 4.32
CA MET A 72 -4.10 14.53 3.01
C MET A 72 -3.06 13.69 2.28
N MET A 73 -1.79 14.10 2.30
CA MET A 73 -0.68 13.32 1.74
C MET A 73 -0.50 11.94 2.39
N LYS A 74 -0.78 11.82 3.70
CA LYS A 74 -0.76 10.53 4.42
C LYS A 74 -2.00 9.68 4.16
N MET A 75 -3.13 10.32 3.89
CA MET A 75 -4.42 9.69 3.62
C MET A 75 -4.44 9.05 2.22
N PHE A 76 -3.91 9.75 1.23
CA PHE A 76 -3.84 9.26 -0.15
C PHE A 76 -3.06 7.95 -0.26
N ARG A 77 -3.42 7.17 -1.26
CA ARG A 77 -2.70 5.94 -1.59
C ARG A 77 -1.26 6.26 -2.02
N THR A 78 -0.35 5.32 -1.78
CA THR A 78 1.09 5.54 -1.99
C THR A 78 1.46 5.83 -3.44
N ASP A 79 0.75 5.27 -4.42
CA ASP A 79 0.93 5.56 -5.85
C ASP A 79 0.56 7.01 -6.18
N ILE A 80 -0.57 7.49 -5.63
CA ILE A 80 -1.01 8.89 -5.79
C ILE A 80 -0.08 9.84 -5.03
N SER A 81 0.21 9.60 -3.74
CA SER A 81 1.06 10.48 -2.92
C SER A 81 2.45 10.68 -3.52
N LYS A 82 3.03 9.65 -4.15
CA LYS A 82 4.30 9.76 -4.87
C LYS A 82 4.20 10.74 -6.04
N GLN A 83 3.14 10.64 -6.84
CA GLN A 83 2.89 11.56 -7.96
C GLN A 83 2.58 12.98 -7.50
N VAL A 84 1.83 13.15 -6.42
CA VAL A 84 1.54 14.47 -5.84
C VAL A 84 2.80 15.15 -5.30
N SER A 85 3.72 14.35 -4.74
CA SER A 85 5.02 14.83 -4.26
C SER A 85 6.04 15.05 -5.38
N ALA A 86 5.81 14.44 -6.56
CA ALA A 86 6.70 14.57 -7.70
C ALA A 86 6.62 16.00 -8.25
N GLY A 87 7.77 16.67 -8.35
CA GLY A 87 7.88 18.05 -8.80
C GLY A 87 8.94 18.82 -8.02
N SER A 88 9.11 20.10 -8.34
CA SER A 88 10.13 20.96 -7.71
C SER A 88 9.83 21.28 -6.25
N SER A 89 8.56 21.19 -5.82
CA SER A 89 8.15 21.40 -4.43
C SER A 89 6.90 20.61 -4.05
N PRO A 90 6.80 20.16 -2.78
CA PRO A 90 5.57 19.58 -2.23
C PRO A 90 4.41 20.60 -2.23
N PRO A 91 3.15 20.15 -2.34
CA PRO A 91 2.01 21.05 -2.23
C PRO A 91 1.96 21.68 -0.83
N THR A 92 1.65 22.97 -0.79
CA THR A 92 1.45 23.73 0.46
C THR A 92 -0.01 24.13 0.67
N LEU A 93 -0.79 24.18 -0.42
CA LEU A 93 -2.21 24.52 -0.44
C LEU A 93 -3.06 23.28 -0.65
N VAL A 94 -4.24 23.26 -0.03
CA VAL A 94 -5.19 22.13 -0.15
C VAL A 94 -5.68 21.97 -1.58
N ALA A 95 -6.00 23.08 -2.25
CA ALA A 95 -6.47 23.07 -3.64
C ALA A 95 -5.42 22.45 -4.61
N ASP A 96 -4.15 22.79 -4.43
CA ASP A 96 -3.06 22.23 -5.23
C ASP A 96 -2.88 20.73 -4.95
N CYS A 97 -2.93 20.33 -3.67
CA CYS A 97 -2.86 18.93 -3.27
C CYS A 97 -3.97 18.09 -3.92
N ILE A 98 -5.22 18.55 -3.87
CA ILE A 98 -6.37 17.87 -4.49
C ILE A 98 -6.21 17.82 -6.01
N SER A 99 -5.87 18.95 -6.65
CA SER A 99 -5.75 19.03 -8.12
C SER A 99 -4.64 18.13 -8.66
N ARG A 100 -3.52 18.01 -7.95
CA ARG A 100 -2.45 17.04 -8.26
C ARG A 100 -2.94 15.60 -8.06
N ALA A 101 -3.64 15.32 -6.97
CA ALA A 101 -4.13 13.98 -6.66
C ALA A 101 -5.14 13.47 -7.70
N MET A 102 -6.09 14.32 -8.11
CA MET A 102 -7.08 14.01 -9.15
C MET A 102 -6.42 13.68 -10.49
N ARG A 103 -5.44 14.50 -10.91
CA ARG A 103 -4.66 14.23 -12.13
C ARG A 103 -3.89 12.92 -12.03
N ALA A 104 -3.24 12.66 -10.90
CA ALA A 104 -2.50 11.43 -10.67
C ALA A 104 -3.42 10.21 -10.75
N GLU A 105 -4.58 10.25 -10.09
CA GLU A 105 -5.56 9.15 -10.12
C GLU A 105 -6.04 8.84 -11.53
N TYR A 106 -6.36 9.87 -12.33
CA TYR A 106 -6.76 9.72 -13.73
C TYR A 106 -5.71 8.94 -14.54
N TRP A 107 -4.45 9.39 -14.54
CA TRP A 107 -3.40 8.75 -15.33
C TRP A 107 -3.04 7.34 -14.82
N ILE A 108 -3.04 7.15 -13.50
CA ILE A 108 -2.81 5.83 -12.89
C ILE A 108 -3.90 4.84 -13.31
N ASN A 109 -5.17 5.26 -13.36
CA ASN A 109 -6.27 4.39 -13.77
C ASN A 109 -6.19 4.05 -15.26
N GLN A 110 -5.83 5.01 -16.12
CA GLN A 110 -5.59 4.75 -17.54
C GLN A 110 -4.46 3.73 -17.77
N ASP A 111 -3.33 3.87 -17.09
CA ASP A 111 -2.22 2.90 -17.18
C ASP A 111 -2.62 1.50 -16.68
N LYS A 112 -3.39 1.42 -15.60
CA LYS A 112 -3.93 0.14 -15.10
C LYS A 112 -4.87 -0.51 -16.11
N GLU A 113 -5.80 0.25 -16.68
CA GLU A 113 -6.72 -0.24 -17.70
C GLU A 113 -5.96 -0.77 -18.92
N ALA A 114 -5.00 -0.01 -19.44
CA ALA A 114 -4.16 -0.43 -20.57
C ALA A 114 -3.40 -1.74 -20.27
N ARG A 115 -2.81 -1.87 -19.06
CA ARG A 115 -2.13 -3.11 -18.63
C ARG A 115 -3.08 -4.29 -18.55
N VAL A 116 -4.30 -4.08 -18.05
CA VAL A 116 -5.33 -5.12 -17.98
C VAL A 116 -5.71 -5.59 -19.38
N GLN A 117 -5.87 -4.68 -20.35
CA GLN A 117 -6.17 -5.05 -21.73
C GLN A 117 -5.03 -5.86 -22.38
N ILE A 118 -3.78 -5.43 -22.18
CA ILE A 118 -2.60 -6.18 -22.67
C ILE A 118 -2.56 -7.58 -22.07
N PHE A 119 -2.82 -7.71 -20.77
CA PHE A 119 -2.84 -9.01 -20.10
C PHE A 119 -3.95 -9.92 -20.62
N LYS A 120 -5.16 -9.37 -20.87
CA LYS A 120 -6.29 -10.11 -21.47
C LYS A 120 -5.94 -10.60 -22.88
N ALA A 121 -5.44 -9.72 -23.75
CA ALA A 121 -5.04 -10.09 -25.12
C ALA A 121 -3.99 -11.20 -25.15
N LYS A 122 -2.95 -11.11 -24.30
CA LYS A 122 -1.92 -12.17 -24.19
C LYS A 122 -2.47 -13.51 -23.67
N LYS A 123 -3.50 -13.47 -22.82
CA LYS A 123 -4.16 -14.68 -22.32
C LYS A 123 -5.00 -15.33 -23.42
N GLU A 124 -5.70 -14.53 -24.22
CA GLU A 124 -6.49 -14.99 -25.37
C GLU A 124 -5.60 -15.55 -26.48
N GLU A 125 -4.48 -14.88 -26.81
CA GLU A 125 -3.49 -15.37 -27.77
C GLU A 125 -2.96 -16.76 -27.39
N LYS A 126 -2.56 -16.95 -26.12
CA LYS A 126 -2.11 -18.26 -25.61
C LYS A 126 -3.21 -19.32 -25.60
N ALA A 127 -4.48 -18.93 -25.45
CA ALA A 127 -5.61 -19.86 -25.50
C ALA A 127 -5.88 -20.31 -26.94
N ILE A 128 -5.77 -19.39 -27.91
CA ILE A 128 -5.89 -19.66 -29.34
C ILE A 128 -4.72 -20.54 -29.82
N GLU A 129 -3.49 -20.23 -29.40
CA GLU A 129 -2.29 -21.03 -29.72
C GLU A 129 -2.42 -22.48 -29.23
N LYS A 130 -2.93 -22.70 -28.02
CA LYS A 130 -3.20 -24.05 -27.50
C LYS A 130 -4.29 -24.81 -28.26
N GLN A 131 -5.26 -24.11 -28.86
CA GLN A 131 -6.31 -24.75 -29.67
C GLN A 131 -5.85 -25.05 -31.10
N LEU A 132 -4.91 -24.27 -31.65
CA LEU A 132 -4.38 -24.44 -33.01
C LEU A 132 -3.21 -25.43 -33.10
N GLN A 133 -2.70 -25.97 -31.98
CA GLN A 133 -1.69 -27.03 -32.04
C GLN A 133 -2.28 -28.31 -32.64
N PRO A 134 -1.73 -28.84 -33.76
CA PRO A 134 -2.14 -30.14 -34.26
C PRO A 134 -1.74 -31.21 -33.23
N ARG A 135 -2.67 -32.15 -32.99
CA ARG A 135 -2.50 -33.33 -32.15
C ARG A 135 -1.53 -34.31 -32.83
N GLN A 136 -0.25 -33.95 -32.96
CA GLN A 136 0.77 -34.86 -33.49
C GLN A 136 1.51 -35.54 -32.33
N ASN A 137 1.28 -36.85 -32.28
CA ASN A 137 2.06 -37.93 -31.68
C ASN A 137 1.69 -38.37 -30.25
N GLN A 138 0.85 -39.41 -30.19
CA GLN A 138 1.11 -40.58 -29.34
C GLN A 138 0.47 -41.84 -29.95
N GLU A 139 1.19 -42.45 -30.90
CA GLU A 139 1.22 -43.88 -31.26
C GLU A 139 2.54 -44.00 -32.03
N MET A 140 3.61 -44.67 -31.58
CA MET A 140 3.74 -46.06 -31.15
C MET A 140 5.00 -46.20 -30.29
N ASN A 141 4.91 -46.80 -29.10
CA ASN A 141 6.03 -47.53 -28.52
C ASN A 141 5.53 -48.88 -28.00
N LEU A 142 5.52 -49.85 -28.91
CA LEU A 142 5.37 -51.27 -28.63
C LEU A 142 6.73 -51.91 -28.90
N LYS A 143 7.57 -52.04 -27.86
CA LYS A 143 8.37 -53.23 -27.55
C LYS A 143 9.26 -53.00 -26.33
N GLY A 144 9.08 -53.85 -25.31
CA GLY A 144 10.02 -53.99 -24.22
C GLY A 144 9.37 -54.36 -22.89
N GLN A 145 8.72 -55.52 -22.81
CA GLN A 145 8.51 -56.18 -21.53
C GLN A 145 9.87 -56.63 -21.00
N THR A 146 10.31 -56.13 -19.85
CA THR A 146 10.99 -56.95 -18.84
C THR A 146 10.58 -56.47 -17.46
N SER A 147 10.04 -57.40 -16.69
CA SER A 147 9.42 -57.19 -15.37
C SER A 147 10.44 -56.83 -14.28
N ASN A 148 10.06 -55.81 -13.51
CA ASN A 148 9.90 -55.82 -12.05
C ASN A 148 11.10 -56.14 -11.14
N SER A 149 11.57 -55.12 -10.41
CA SER A 149 11.61 -55.15 -8.94
C SER A 149 11.82 -53.73 -8.40
N ASN A 150 10.83 -53.28 -7.63
CA ASN A 150 10.96 -52.19 -6.68
C ASN A 150 12.19 -52.39 -5.78
N GLN A 151 12.88 -51.29 -5.44
CA GLN A 151 12.97 -50.88 -4.04
C GLN A 151 13.48 -49.45 -3.89
N TYR A 152 12.74 -48.75 -3.04
CA TYR A 152 12.87 -47.37 -2.62
C TYR A 152 14.01 -47.25 -1.61
N SER A 153 15.01 -46.40 -1.84
CA SER A 153 15.62 -45.59 -0.78
C SER A 153 16.67 -44.60 -1.27
N LYS A 154 16.37 -43.32 -0.99
CA LYS A 154 17.21 -42.30 -0.34
C LYS A 154 18.62 -41.99 -0.86
N GLN A 155 18.80 -40.66 -0.99
CA GLN A 155 20.08 -39.91 -0.98
C GLN A 155 20.93 -40.18 -2.21
N PHE A 156 21.62 -39.23 -2.84
CA PHE A 156 22.40 -38.08 -2.40
C PHE A 156 22.31 -37.05 -3.57
N GLY A 157 22.47 -35.74 -3.40
CA GLY A 157 23.70 -35.11 -2.97
C GLY A 157 24.11 -34.05 -4.00
N ARG A 158 24.26 -32.81 -3.51
CA ARG A 158 25.23 -31.76 -3.87
C ARG A 158 25.56 -31.51 -5.34
N ASN A 159 25.60 -30.23 -5.71
CA ASN A 159 26.85 -29.67 -6.25
C ASN A 159 27.07 -28.21 -5.81
N LYS A 160 27.83 -28.08 -4.72
CA LYS A 160 28.68 -26.92 -4.42
C LYS A 160 29.81 -26.89 -5.45
N ARG A 161 30.15 -25.73 -5.99
CA ARG A 161 31.50 -25.43 -6.46
C ARG A 161 32.04 -24.21 -5.71
N LYS A 162 32.74 -24.47 -4.60
CA LYS A 162 33.97 -23.75 -4.18
C LYS A 162 35.11 -24.63 -4.70
N GLY A 163 36.23 -24.19 -5.24
CA GLY A 163 36.94 -22.92 -5.38
C GLY A 163 38.40 -23.31 -5.68
N ASN A 164 39.29 -22.40 -6.09
CA ASN A 164 40.64 -22.45 -5.52
C ASN A 164 41.42 -21.14 -5.69
N VAL A 165 42.04 -20.75 -4.59
CA VAL A 165 43.10 -19.75 -4.46
C VAL A 165 44.41 -20.53 -4.49
N THR A 166 45.43 -20.02 -5.18
CA THR A 166 46.83 -20.40 -4.96
C THR A 166 47.62 -19.13 -4.70
N GLY A 167 48.23 -19.02 -3.51
CA GLY A 167 49.32 -18.07 -3.22
C GLY A 167 50.65 -18.56 -3.80
N PRO A 168 51.76 -17.81 -3.68
CA PRO A 168 52.44 -17.63 -2.38
C PRO A 168 52.97 -16.19 -2.11
N VAL A 169 52.94 -15.68 -0.86
CA VAL A 169 53.99 -15.61 0.21
C VAL A 169 55.10 -14.55 -0.01
N ALA A 170 55.19 -13.56 0.90
CA ALA A 170 56.40 -12.99 1.56
C ALA A 170 55.97 -11.89 2.57
N CYS A 171 56.03 -12.12 3.89
CA CYS A 171 57.08 -11.69 4.86
C CYS A 171 57.19 -10.15 5.00
N GLY A 172 56.67 -9.54 6.08
CA GLY A 172 57.40 -9.24 7.34
C GLY A 172 57.96 -7.80 7.28
N ALA A 173 58.07 -6.94 8.30
CA ALA A 173 57.94 -7.00 9.75
C ALA A 173 57.97 -5.56 10.35
N SER A 174 57.58 -5.42 11.62
CA SER A 174 58.00 -4.44 12.66
C SER A 174 57.73 -2.93 12.48
N GLN A 175 56.98 -2.31 13.42
CA GLN A 175 57.43 -1.44 14.57
C GLN A 175 58.05 -0.11 14.07
N ASP A 176 57.66 1.08 14.54
CA ASP A 176 57.26 1.56 15.87
C ASP A 176 56.03 2.51 15.85
#